data_AF-A0A0A2F398-F1
#
_entry.id   AF-A0A0A2F398-F1
#
_cell.length_a   1.000
_cell.length_b   1.000
_cell.length_c   1.000
_cell.angle_alpha   90.00
_cell.angle_beta   90.00
_cell.angle_gamma   90.00
#
_symmetry.space_group_name_H-M   'P 1'
#
loop_
_entity.id
_entity.type
_entity.pdbx_description
1 polymer ?
#
loop_
_entity_poly.entity_id
_entity_poly.type
_entity_poly.pdbx_seq_one_letter_code
_entity_poly.pdbx_strand_id
1 'polypeptide(L)'
;MTAPNNYNTTNAHSRDRDLIFYEDTHTYIHNGVALTSVSNVIKDFFPDFDAEAMAQRKAVHEGVTPTLLLEQWDAKGAVAREVGTFIHSQIERTFLGLPTEMTYHFVYEGKEIRREEHVSIEREMTYFADLCKHPILLGHPVYRTEWRIYDEDLRIAGTIDCLLRSPEGKFVLMDWKRSEKIGREEYGNFIPITTNPFPYAIGKGALSHMSDTPFTKYILQQNLYSHILRSRYDIEVEEMYLAVLSPVYSSYHLVKVPRLDAEVEAILSTRR
;
A
#
# COMPACT_ATOMS: atom_id res chain seq x y z
N MET A 1 -29.54 -14.37 -1.76
CA MET A 1 -28.51 -13.34 -2.03
C MET A 1 -28.68 -12.27 -0.98
N THR A 2 -27.73 -12.13 -0.06
CA THR A 2 -27.69 -11.00 0.88
C THR A 2 -27.45 -9.72 0.08
N ALA A 3 -28.15 -8.64 0.41
CA ALA A 3 -27.91 -7.34 -0.23
C ALA A 3 -26.45 -6.92 -0.01
N PRO A 4 -25.78 -6.30 -1.00
CA PRO A 4 -24.40 -5.88 -0.85
C PRO A 4 -24.25 -4.93 0.33
N ASN A 5 -23.18 -5.11 1.11
CA ASN A 5 -22.88 -4.22 2.22
C ASN A 5 -22.53 -2.85 1.66
N ASN A 6 -23.26 -1.81 2.07
CA ASN A 6 -23.12 -0.48 1.48
C ASN A 6 -22.41 0.52 2.41
N TYR A 7 -21.47 0.05 3.24
CA TYR A 7 -20.81 0.88 4.26
C TYR A 7 -20.13 2.14 3.67
N ASN A 8 -19.62 2.08 2.44
CA ASN A 8 -19.06 3.25 1.75
C ASN A 8 -20.11 4.34 1.50
N THR A 9 -21.34 3.96 1.17
CA THR A 9 -22.47 4.90 1.02
C THR A 9 -23.01 5.33 2.38
N THR A 10 -23.16 4.40 3.32
CA THR A 10 -23.67 4.67 4.67
C THR A 10 -22.77 5.64 5.44
N ASN A 11 -21.45 5.51 5.26
CA ASN A 11 -20.44 6.33 5.92
C ASN A 11 -19.81 7.34 4.95
N ALA A 12 -20.54 7.75 3.90
CA ALA A 12 -20.08 8.75 2.96
C ALA A 12 -19.76 10.07 3.68
N HIS A 13 -18.64 10.70 3.32
CA HIS A 13 -18.23 11.99 3.88
C HIS A 13 -18.58 13.11 2.91
N SER A 14 -18.89 14.31 3.42
CA SER A 14 -19.27 15.46 2.58
C SER A 14 -18.21 15.78 1.52
N ARG A 15 -16.93 15.68 1.91
CA ARG A 15 -15.73 15.91 1.08
C ARG A 15 -15.51 14.89 -0.04
N ASP A 16 -16.16 13.73 0.01
CA ASP A 16 -15.96 12.67 -1.00
C ASP A 16 -16.31 13.16 -2.41
N ARG A 17 -17.27 14.08 -2.52
CA ARG A 17 -17.74 14.64 -3.80
C ARG A 17 -16.76 15.59 -4.46
N ASP A 18 -15.80 16.12 -3.70
CA ASP A 18 -14.92 17.21 -4.15
C ASP A 18 -13.61 16.69 -4.74
N LEU A 19 -13.36 15.37 -4.63
CA LEU A 19 -12.16 14.71 -5.11
C LEU A 19 -12.48 13.74 -6.24
N ILE A 20 -11.87 13.96 -7.40
CA ILE A 20 -11.95 13.08 -8.56
C ILE A 20 -10.68 12.23 -8.61
N PHE A 21 -10.84 10.92 -8.79
CA PHE A 21 -9.73 9.99 -8.97
C PHE A 21 -9.80 9.33 -10.34
N TYR A 22 -8.69 9.40 -11.08
CA TYR A 22 -8.51 8.72 -12.36
C TYR A 22 -7.60 7.51 -12.16
N GLU A 23 -8.18 6.31 -12.22
CA GLU A 23 -7.48 5.06 -11.95
C GLU A 23 -6.32 4.81 -12.94
N ASP A 24 -6.57 4.98 -14.25
CA ASP A 24 -5.60 4.74 -15.33
C ASP A 24 -4.31 5.56 -15.18
N THR A 25 -4.42 6.78 -14.66
CA THR A 25 -3.30 7.70 -14.48
C THR A 25 -2.88 7.84 -13.01
N HIS A 26 -3.54 7.10 -12.11
CA HIS A 26 -3.41 7.22 -10.66
C HIS A 26 -3.39 8.68 -10.16
N THR A 27 -4.27 9.51 -10.72
CA THR A 27 -4.27 10.97 -10.51
C THR A 27 -5.46 11.42 -9.69
N TYR A 28 -5.20 12.28 -8.71
CA TYR A 28 -6.20 12.89 -7.83
C TYR A 28 -6.39 14.36 -8.22
N ILE A 29 -7.63 14.80 -8.45
CA ILE A 29 -7.98 16.17 -8.80
C ILE A 29 -9.01 16.71 -7.82
N HIS A 30 -8.70 17.84 -7.18
CA HIS A 30 -9.63 18.58 -6.33
C HIS A 30 -9.82 19.99 -6.90
N ASN A 31 -11.06 20.35 -7.24
CA ASN A 31 -11.40 21.66 -7.84
C ASN A 31 -10.50 22.07 -9.03
N GLY A 32 -10.21 21.12 -9.92
CA GLY A 32 -9.35 21.34 -11.10
C GLY A 32 -7.84 21.37 -10.81
N VAL A 33 -7.42 21.20 -9.56
CA VAL A 33 -6.01 21.15 -9.16
C VAL A 33 -5.59 19.70 -8.92
N ALA A 34 -4.52 19.27 -9.60
CA ALA A 34 -3.92 17.96 -9.35
C ALA A 34 -3.22 17.94 -7.98
N LEU A 35 -3.47 16.89 -7.20
CA LEU A 35 -2.86 16.65 -5.89
C LEU A 35 -1.75 15.60 -5.99
N THR A 36 -0.72 15.74 -5.16
CA THR A 36 0.35 14.74 -5.08
C THR A 36 -0.11 13.53 -4.26
N SER A 37 0.09 12.30 -4.75
CA SER A 37 -0.22 11.12 -3.95
C SER A 37 0.67 11.02 -2.71
N VAL A 38 0.16 10.51 -1.59
CA VAL A 38 0.95 10.24 -0.37
C VAL A 38 2.19 9.40 -0.68
N SER A 39 2.07 8.38 -1.54
CA SER A 39 3.19 7.54 -1.95
C SER A 39 4.28 8.33 -2.70
N ASN A 40 3.90 9.27 -3.57
CA ASN A 40 4.85 10.13 -4.27
C ASN A 40 5.50 11.15 -3.33
N VAL A 41 4.75 11.74 -2.39
CA VAL A 41 5.32 12.61 -1.35
C VAL A 41 6.40 11.89 -0.57
N ILE A 42 6.14 10.64 -0.13
CA ILE A 42 7.13 9.84 0.60
C ILE A 42 8.35 9.54 -0.28
N LYS A 43 8.13 9.20 -1.56
CA LYS A 43 9.21 8.85 -2.49
C LYS A 43 10.27 9.94 -2.57
N ASP A 44 9.88 11.22 -2.55
CA ASP A 44 10.81 12.35 -2.66
C ASP A 44 11.86 12.37 -1.53
N PHE A 45 11.53 11.81 -0.36
CA PHE A 45 12.43 11.72 0.79
C PHE A 45 13.37 10.52 0.77
N PHE A 46 13.34 9.66 -0.23
CA PHE A 46 14.25 8.52 -0.36
C PHE A 46 15.05 8.62 -1.66
N PRO A 47 16.26 8.01 -1.75
CA PRO A 47 17.05 8.01 -2.96
C PRO A 47 16.31 7.28 -4.09
N ASP A 48 16.46 7.77 -5.31
CA ASP A 48 15.99 7.05 -6.48
C ASP A 48 16.83 5.78 -6.67
N PHE A 49 16.16 4.71 -7.09
CA PHE A 49 16.84 3.49 -7.47
C PHE A 49 17.31 3.60 -8.91
N ASP A 50 18.63 3.72 -9.11
CA ASP A 50 19.25 3.71 -10.44
C ASP A 50 19.27 2.28 -11.00
N ALA A 51 18.14 1.90 -11.59
CA ALA A 51 17.94 0.58 -12.18
C ALA A 51 18.92 0.32 -13.33
N GLU A 52 19.25 1.33 -14.13
CA GLU A 52 20.14 1.18 -15.28
C GLU A 52 21.58 0.88 -14.84
N ALA A 53 22.14 1.67 -13.94
CA ALA A 53 23.49 1.44 -13.43
C ALA A 53 23.61 0.11 -12.66
N MET A 54 22.54 -0.31 -11.98
CA MET A 54 22.46 -1.62 -11.33
C MET A 54 22.38 -2.76 -12.36
N ALA A 55 21.55 -2.62 -13.38
CA ALA A 55 21.39 -3.61 -14.43
C ALA A 55 22.69 -3.79 -15.23
N GLN A 56 23.37 -2.70 -15.60
CA GLN A 56 24.67 -2.76 -16.29
C GLN A 56 25.70 -3.60 -15.52
N ARG A 57 25.80 -3.39 -14.20
CA ARG A 57 26.73 -4.14 -13.35
C ARG A 57 26.34 -5.61 -13.23
N LYS A 58 25.06 -5.90 -13.02
CA LYS A 58 24.59 -7.27 -12.76
C LYS A 58 24.49 -8.12 -14.04
N ALA A 59 24.17 -7.51 -15.17
CA ALA A 59 24.09 -8.17 -16.47
C ALA A 59 25.44 -8.81 -16.88
N VAL A 60 26.56 -8.15 -16.58
CA VAL A 60 27.91 -8.71 -16.80
C VAL A 60 28.13 -10.01 -16.01
N HIS A 61 27.70 -10.04 -14.75
CA HIS A 61 27.85 -11.21 -13.89
C HIS A 61 26.91 -12.36 -14.29
N GLU A 62 25.70 -12.03 -14.76
CA GLU A 62 24.69 -13.01 -15.19
C GLU A 62 24.86 -13.45 -16.67
N GLY A 63 25.77 -12.83 -17.42
CA GLY A 63 26.03 -13.17 -18.83
C GLY A 63 24.88 -12.79 -19.77
N VAL A 64 24.09 -11.76 -19.41
CA VAL A 64 22.91 -11.29 -20.16
C VAL A 64 23.08 -9.83 -20.60
N THR A 65 22.16 -9.32 -21.42
CA THR A 65 22.13 -7.90 -21.77
C THR A 65 21.51 -7.07 -20.63
N PRO A 66 21.92 -5.80 -20.44
CA PRO A 66 21.25 -4.91 -19.48
C PRO A 66 19.77 -4.72 -19.82
N THR A 67 19.41 -4.69 -21.10
CA THR A 67 18.02 -4.58 -21.56
C THR A 67 17.18 -5.78 -21.13
N LEU A 68 17.64 -7.00 -21.38
CA LEU A 68 16.96 -8.22 -20.93
C LEU A 68 16.73 -8.20 -19.41
N LEU A 69 17.76 -7.81 -18.65
CA LEU A 69 17.68 -7.79 -17.19
C LEU A 69 16.71 -6.71 -16.67
N LEU A 70 16.70 -5.52 -17.28
CA LEU A 70 15.75 -4.46 -16.96
C LEU A 70 14.32 -4.90 -17.23
N GLU A 71 14.05 -5.52 -18.37
CA GLU A 71 12.71 -6.02 -18.69
C GLU A 71 12.29 -7.15 -17.74
N GLN A 72 13.20 -8.04 -17.34
CA GLN A 72 12.90 -9.07 -16.34
C GLN A 72 12.52 -8.45 -14.99
N TRP A 73 13.22 -7.41 -14.55
CA TRP A 73 12.90 -6.69 -13.31
C TRP A 73 11.57 -5.95 -13.42
N ASP A 74 11.32 -5.31 -14.54
CA ASP A 74 10.09 -4.59 -14.80
C ASP A 74 8.89 -5.53 -14.87
N ALA A 75 8.97 -6.65 -15.61
CA ALA A 75 7.95 -7.68 -15.64
C ALA A 75 7.67 -8.26 -14.25
N LYS A 76 8.71 -8.52 -13.44
CA LYS A 76 8.52 -8.97 -12.04
C LYS A 76 7.83 -7.90 -11.19
N GLY A 77 8.19 -6.63 -11.37
CA GLY A 77 7.56 -5.50 -10.70
C GLY A 77 6.11 -5.30 -11.12
N ALA A 78 5.80 -5.47 -12.41
CA ALA A 78 4.47 -5.38 -12.99
C ALA A 78 3.53 -6.45 -12.41
N VAL A 79 3.93 -7.72 -12.42
CA VAL A 79 3.17 -8.81 -11.76
C VAL A 79 2.89 -8.47 -10.30
N ALA A 80 3.90 -8.04 -9.55
CA ALA A 80 3.73 -7.75 -8.13
C ALA A 80 2.71 -6.62 -7.88
N ARG A 81 2.75 -5.57 -8.70
CA ARG A 81 1.84 -4.41 -8.61
C ARG A 81 0.43 -4.76 -9.02
N GLU A 82 0.26 -5.35 -10.20
CA GLU A 82 -1.05 -5.64 -10.79
C GLU A 82 -1.79 -6.69 -9.99
N VAL A 83 -1.12 -7.77 -9.57
CA VAL A 83 -1.73 -8.79 -8.70
C VAL A 83 -2.03 -8.20 -7.31
N GLY A 84 -1.20 -7.27 -6.82
CA GLY A 84 -1.47 -6.53 -5.59
C GLY A 84 -2.77 -5.71 -5.68
N THR A 85 -2.93 -4.92 -6.74
CA THR A 85 -4.17 -4.17 -7.03
C THR A 85 -5.36 -5.10 -7.19
N PHE A 86 -5.19 -6.23 -7.88
CA PHE A 86 -6.23 -7.23 -8.02
C PHE A 86 -6.66 -7.77 -6.64
N ILE A 87 -5.74 -8.13 -5.76
CA ILE A 87 -6.07 -8.59 -4.40
C ILE A 87 -6.85 -7.55 -3.60
N HIS A 88 -6.46 -6.26 -3.67
CA HIS A 88 -7.22 -5.18 -3.04
C HIS A 88 -8.67 -5.17 -3.51
N SER A 89 -8.89 -5.26 -4.82
CA SER A 89 -10.24 -5.31 -5.41
C SER A 89 -11.04 -6.56 -4.96
N GLN A 90 -10.39 -7.71 -4.79
CA GLN A 90 -11.06 -8.94 -4.34
C GLN A 90 -11.39 -8.90 -2.84
N ILE A 91 -10.55 -8.26 -2.03
CA ILE A 91 -10.83 -7.97 -0.62
C ILE A 91 -12.03 -7.03 -0.49
N GLU A 92 -12.04 -5.93 -1.25
CA GLU A 92 -13.19 -5.01 -1.26
C GLU A 92 -14.48 -5.72 -1.70
N ARG A 93 -14.44 -6.50 -2.78
CA ARG A 93 -15.58 -7.31 -3.23
C ARG A 93 -16.08 -8.25 -2.13
N THR A 94 -15.18 -8.86 -1.37
CA THR A 94 -15.54 -9.72 -0.23
C THR A 94 -16.32 -8.93 0.82
N PHE A 95 -15.84 -7.76 1.21
CA PHE A 95 -16.53 -6.91 2.18
C PHE A 95 -17.89 -6.42 1.67
N LEU A 96 -18.00 -6.10 0.38
CA LEU A 96 -19.24 -5.69 -0.27
C LEU A 96 -20.22 -6.85 -0.52
N GLY A 97 -19.82 -8.11 -0.27
CA GLY A 97 -20.65 -9.30 -0.55
C GLY A 97 -20.83 -9.57 -2.04
N LEU A 98 -19.88 -9.13 -2.87
CA LEU A 98 -19.86 -9.33 -4.31
C LEU A 98 -19.08 -10.60 -4.67
N PRO A 99 -19.34 -11.22 -5.84
CA PRO A 99 -18.52 -12.31 -6.34
C PRO A 99 -17.05 -11.91 -6.47
N THR A 100 -16.16 -12.80 -6.08
CA THR A 100 -14.72 -12.66 -6.18
C THR A 100 -14.15 -13.59 -7.26
N GLU A 101 -13.00 -13.20 -7.77
CA GLU A 101 -12.19 -13.97 -8.71
C GLU A 101 -10.89 -14.41 -8.01
N MET A 102 -10.39 -15.59 -8.35
CA MET A 102 -9.21 -16.17 -7.70
C MET A 102 -7.97 -16.18 -8.60
N THR A 103 -8.09 -15.67 -9.83
CA THR A 103 -7.01 -15.74 -10.82
C THR A 103 -6.93 -14.43 -11.59
N TYR A 104 -5.71 -13.90 -11.69
CA TYR A 104 -5.39 -12.73 -12.48
C TYR A 104 -4.68 -13.14 -13.75
N HIS A 105 -5.16 -12.70 -14.92
CA HIS A 105 -4.48 -12.89 -16.19
C HIS A 105 -3.48 -11.74 -16.40
N PHE A 106 -2.19 -12.08 -16.32
CA PHE A 106 -1.10 -11.12 -16.48
C PHE A 106 -0.48 -11.26 -17.88
N VAL A 107 -0.27 -10.12 -18.53
CA VAL A 107 0.41 -10.02 -19.82
C VAL A 107 1.47 -8.92 -19.74
N TYR A 108 2.69 -9.23 -20.16
CA TYR A 108 3.80 -8.29 -20.29
C TYR A 108 4.43 -8.40 -21.67
N GLU A 109 4.56 -7.25 -22.33
CA GLU A 109 5.16 -7.12 -23.64
C GLU A 109 6.36 -6.16 -23.58
N GLY A 110 7.55 -6.73 -23.42
CA GLY A 110 8.82 -6.04 -23.57
C GLY A 110 9.38 -6.11 -24.99
N LYS A 111 10.55 -5.50 -25.21
CA LYS A 111 11.27 -5.58 -26.49
C LYS A 111 11.94 -6.94 -26.67
N GLU A 112 12.47 -7.51 -25.59
CA GLU A 112 13.20 -8.78 -25.58
C GLU A 112 12.39 -9.91 -24.93
N ILE A 113 11.53 -9.60 -23.96
CA ILE A 113 10.69 -10.60 -23.29
C ILE A 113 9.20 -10.42 -23.56
N ARG A 114 8.49 -11.55 -23.67
CA ARG A 114 7.04 -11.61 -23.55
C ARG A 114 6.68 -12.60 -22.45
N ARG A 115 5.72 -12.25 -21.61
CA ARG A 115 5.23 -13.11 -20.54
C ARG A 115 3.72 -13.05 -20.49
N GLU A 116 3.09 -14.20 -20.46
CA GLU A 116 1.66 -14.33 -20.26
C GLU A 116 1.44 -15.47 -19.25
N GLU A 117 0.75 -15.17 -18.16
CA GLU A 117 0.49 -16.15 -17.12
C GLU A 117 -0.82 -15.88 -16.39
N HIS A 118 -1.35 -16.92 -15.75
CA HIS A 118 -2.49 -16.82 -14.86
C HIS A 118 -1.99 -16.97 -13.42
N VAL A 119 -2.09 -15.90 -12.63
CA VAL A 119 -1.62 -15.86 -11.24
C VAL A 119 -2.79 -16.15 -10.31
N SER A 120 -2.74 -17.27 -9.58
CA SER A 120 -3.71 -17.56 -8.52
C SER A 120 -3.46 -16.70 -7.28
N ILE A 121 -4.53 -16.22 -6.66
CA ILE A 121 -4.52 -15.49 -5.39
C ILE A 121 -5.21 -16.26 -4.25
N GLU A 122 -5.51 -17.55 -4.45
CA GLU A 122 -6.26 -18.37 -3.47
C GLU A 122 -5.59 -18.39 -2.08
N ARG A 123 -4.26 -18.37 -2.05
CA ARG A 123 -3.50 -18.38 -0.79
C ARG A 123 -3.65 -17.05 -0.07
N GLU A 124 -3.51 -15.93 -0.78
CA GLU A 124 -3.74 -14.59 -0.27
C GLU A 124 -5.19 -14.41 0.24
N MET A 125 -6.17 -14.94 -0.48
CA MET A 125 -7.58 -14.89 -0.06
C MET A 125 -7.88 -15.81 1.12
N THR A 126 -7.19 -16.95 1.26
CA THR A 126 -7.25 -17.81 2.45
C THR A 126 -6.70 -17.07 3.67
N TYR A 127 -5.55 -16.41 3.52
CA TYR A 127 -4.95 -15.56 4.54
C TYR A 127 -5.86 -14.42 4.98
N PHE A 128 -6.52 -13.77 4.03
CA PHE A 128 -7.52 -12.75 4.33
C PHE A 128 -8.72 -13.35 5.08
N ALA A 129 -9.24 -14.51 4.67
CA ALA A 129 -10.35 -15.17 5.36
C ALA A 129 -10.00 -15.57 6.80
N ASP A 130 -8.76 -15.96 7.07
CA ASP A 130 -8.28 -16.23 8.43
C ASP A 130 -8.08 -14.94 9.24
N LEU A 131 -7.57 -13.87 8.61
CA LEU A 131 -7.49 -12.55 9.22
C LEU A 131 -8.87 -12.01 9.62
N CYS A 132 -9.92 -12.25 8.83
CA CYS A 132 -11.31 -11.89 9.18
C CYS A 132 -11.81 -12.52 10.49
N LYS A 133 -11.17 -13.58 10.98
CA LYS A 133 -11.48 -14.22 12.27
C LYS A 133 -10.66 -13.63 13.42
N HIS A 134 -9.68 -12.77 13.14
CA HIS A 134 -8.83 -12.14 14.14
C HIS A 134 -9.65 -11.15 15.00
N PRO A 135 -9.40 -11.06 16.33
CA PRO A 135 -10.15 -10.17 17.21
C PRO A 135 -10.22 -8.70 16.76
N ILE A 136 -9.20 -8.21 16.05
CA ILE A 136 -9.19 -6.84 15.52
C ILE A 136 -10.33 -6.60 14.52
N LEU A 137 -10.57 -7.52 13.56
CA LEU A 137 -11.64 -7.39 12.56
C LEU A 137 -13.00 -7.77 13.13
N LEU A 138 -13.05 -8.72 14.07
CA LEU A 138 -14.30 -9.05 14.76
C LEU A 138 -14.79 -7.92 15.66
N GLY A 139 -13.88 -7.20 16.31
CA GLY A 139 -14.19 -6.09 17.22
C GLY A 139 -14.39 -4.74 16.51
N HIS A 140 -13.97 -4.60 15.25
CA HIS A 140 -14.05 -3.36 14.49
C HIS A 140 -14.65 -3.63 13.10
N PRO A 141 -15.98 -3.51 12.95
CA PRO A 141 -16.61 -3.56 11.64
C PRO A 141 -16.00 -2.57 10.66
N VAL A 142 -16.08 -2.90 9.37
CA VAL A 142 -15.62 -2.03 8.28
C VAL A 142 -16.41 -0.72 8.28
N TYR A 143 -15.70 0.39 8.30
CA TYR A 143 -16.28 1.73 8.20
C TYR A 143 -16.20 2.22 6.75
N ARG A 144 -15.02 2.15 6.13
CA ARG A 144 -14.77 2.52 4.72
C ARG A 144 -13.70 1.62 4.10
N THR A 145 -13.81 1.33 2.81
CA THR A 145 -12.76 0.70 1.99
C THR A 145 -12.47 1.53 0.76
N GLU A 146 -11.26 1.42 0.21
CA GLU A 146 -10.81 2.16 -0.96
C GLU A 146 -11.18 3.65 -0.86
N TRP A 147 -10.98 4.25 0.32
CA TRP A 147 -11.47 5.59 0.61
C TRP A 147 -10.45 6.64 0.21
N ARG A 148 -10.83 7.49 -0.74
CA ARG A 148 -10.00 8.58 -1.22
C ARG A 148 -10.12 9.77 -0.27
N ILE A 149 -8.98 10.18 0.27
CA ILE A 149 -8.86 11.29 1.21
C ILE A 149 -7.85 12.32 0.71
N TYR A 150 -8.01 13.57 1.13
CA TYR A 150 -7.13 14.65 0.70
C TYR A 150 -7.01 15.79 1.72
N ASP A 151 -5.91 16.51 1.58
CA ASP A 151 -5.63 17.81 2.19
C ASP A 151 -5.30 18.81 1.07
N GLU A 152 -6.20 19.77 0.88
CA GLU A 152 -6.15 20.79 -0.17
C GLU A 152 -5.05 21.82 0.05
N ASP A 153 -4.71 22.15 1.30
CA ASP A 153 -3.69 23.16 1.61
C ASP A 153 -2.29 22.57 1.39
N LEU A 154 -2.08 21.31 1.80
CA LEU A 154 -0.84 20.56 1.58
C LEU A 154 -0.73 20.01 0.15
N ARG A 155 -1.84 20.05 -0.60
CA ARG A 155 -2.02 19.44 -1.92
C ARG A 155 -1.63 17.96 -1.97
N ILE A 156 -2.10 17.20 -0.99
CA ILE A 156 -1.82 15.76 -0.87
C ILE A 156 -3.13 14.98 -0.92
N ALA A 157 -3.12 13.83 -1.58
CA ALA A 157 -4.23 12.89 -1.56
C ALA A 157 -3.75 11.44 -1.48
N GLY A 158 -4.63 10.53 -1.12
CA GLY A 158 -4.38 9.11 -1.27
C GLY A 158 -5.62 8.28 -1.05
N THR A 159 -5.47 6.97 -1.25
CA THR A 159 -6.53 5.99 -1.08
C THR A 159 -6.18 5.11 0.11
N ILE A 160 -7.06 5.08 1.10
CA ILE A 160 -6.98 4.18 2.26
C ILE A 160 -7.63 2.86 1.87
N ASP A 161 -6.89 1.76 2.01
CA ASP A 161 -7.40 0.42 1.74
C ASP A 161 -8.60 0.07 2.64
N CYS A 162 -8.44 0.25 3.96
CA CYS A 162 -9.48 -0.06 4.94
C CYS A 162 -9.40 0.79 6.20
N LEU A 163 -10.53 1.37 6.58
CA LEU A 163 -10.76 2.01 7.86
C LEU A 163 -11.84 1.22 8.60
N LEU A 164 -11.51 0.75 9.80
CA LEU A 164 -12.42 0.05 10.69
C LEU A 164 -12.88 0.97 11.82
N ARG A 165 -14.05 0.70 12.40
CA ARG A 165 -14.58 1.45 13.54
C ARG A 165 -15.21 0.52 14.56
N SER A 166 -14.76 0.58 15.82
CA SER A 166 -15.38 -0.16 16.92
C SER A 166 -16.77 0.42 17.26
N PRO A 167 -17.64 -0.33 17.97
CA PRO A 167 -18.90 0.20 18.50
C PRO A 167 -18.72 1.43 19.41
N GLU A 168 -17.60 1.53 20.12
CA GLU A 168 -17.22 2.67 20.97
C GLU A 168 -16.69 3.87 20.18
N GLY A 169 -16.58 3.74 18.85
CA GLY A 169 -16.15 4.80 17.95
C GLY A 169 -14.64 4.89 17.72
N LYS A 170 -13.87 3.86 18.12
CA LYS A 170 -12.42 3.81 17.93
C LYS A 170 -12.07 3.41 16.51
N PHE A 171 -11.20 4.17 15.85
CA PHE A 171 -10.81 3.93 14.46
C PHE A 171 -9.50 3.16 14.35
N VAL A 172 -9.45 2.19 13.44
CA VAL A 172 -8.24 1.44 13.11
C VAL A 172 -8.00 1.51 11.60
N LEU A 173 -6.83 2.01 11.20
CA LEU A 173 -6.39 1.93 9.80
C LEU A 173 -5.73 0.59 9.55
N MET A 174 -6.06 -0.02 8.42
CA MET A 174 -5.43 -1.25 7.97
C MET A 174 -5.16 -1.18 6.48
N ASP A 175 -3.95 -1.59 6.12
CA ASP A 175 -3.43 -1.54 4.75
C ASP A 175 -2.96 -2.94 4.36
N TRP A 176 -3.39 -3.41 3.18
CA TRP A 176 -3.17 -4.77 2.69
C TRP A 176 -1.87 -4.83 1.91
N LYS A 177 -0.91 -5.64 2.37
CA LYS A 177 0.40 -5.76 1.72
C LYS A 177 0.64 -7.16 1.18
N ARG A 178 0.84 -7.24 -0.14
CA ARG A 178 1.43 -8.38 -0.83
C ARG A 178 2.88 -8.06 -1.20
N SER A 179 3.80 -8.23 -0.25
CA SER A 179 5.21 -7.93 -0.47
C SER A 179 6.09 -8.99 0.17
N GLU A 180 7.10 -9.44 -0.58
CA GLU A 180 8.16 -10.35 -0.12
C GLU A 180 9.32 -9.57 0.53
N LYS A 181 9.38 -8.25 0.29
CA LYS A 181 10.51 -7.37 0.68
C LYS A 181 10.23 -6.58 1.97
N ILE A 182 9.01 -6.67 2.50
CA ILE A 182 8.58 -5.94 3.70
C ILE A 182 9.16 -6.54 4.98
N GLY A 183 9.44 -7.84 4.99
CA GLY A 183 9.99 -8.53 6.15
C GLY A 183 10.37 -9.96 5.83
N ARG A 184 10.60 -10.73 6.88
CA ARG A 184 10.88 -12.16 6.82
C ARG A 184 10.14 -12.89 7.92
N GLU A 185 9.98 -14.19 7.74
CA GLU A 185 9.40 -15.07 8.73
C GLU A 185 10.50 -15.88 9.42
N GLU A 186 10.57 -15.81 10.75
CA GLU A 186 11.48 -16.58 11.58
C GLU A 186 10.68 -17.30 12.67
N TYR A 187 10.72 -18.65 12.66
CA TYR A 187 9.99 -19.48 13.62
C TYR A 187 8.49 -19.14 13.75
N GLY A 188 7.85 -18.81 12.62
CA GLY A 188 6.44 -18.41 12.57
C GLY A 188 6.16 -16.95 12.95
N ASN A 189 7.17 -16.18 13.35
CA ASN A 189 7.03 -14.76 13.65
C ASN A 189 7.45 -13.89 12.46
N PHE A 190 6.73 -12.80 12.24
CA PHE A 190 7.10 -11.80 11.24
C PHE A 190 8.08 -10.79 11.82
N ILE A 191 9.21 -10.62 11.14
CA ILE A 191 10.22 -9.61 11.47
C ILE A 191 10.30 -8.62 10.32
N PRO A 192 9.81 -7.38 10.50
CA PRO A 192 9.94 -6.33 9.50
C PRO A 192 11.41 -6.05 9.15
N ILE A 193 11.68 -5.81 7.87
CA ILE A 193 13.00 -5.35 7.42
C ILE A 193 13.04 -3.83 7.58
N THR A 194 13.69 -3.39 8.66
CA THR A 194 13.84 -1.97 9.03
C THR A 194 15.16 -1.36 8.55
N THR A 195 16.05 -2.17 8.01
CA THR A 195 17.37 -1.73 7.53
C THR A 195 17.57 -2.12 6.08
N ASN A 196 18.24 -1.25 5.33
CA ASN A 196 18.69 -1.54 3.98
C ASN A 196 20.21 -1.79 4.03
N PRO A 197 20.71 -2.91 3.47
CA PRO A 197 22.15 -3.20 3.50
C PRO A 197 23.00 -2.21 2.69
N PHE A 198 22.40 -1.44 1.78
CA PHE A 198 23.11 -0.39 1.04
C PHE A 198 23.27 0.86 1.92
N PRO A 199 24.50 1.31 2.21
CA PRO A 199 24.75 2.36 3.21
C PRO A 199 24.15 3.73 2.85
N TYR A 200 23.86 3.98 1.57
CA TYR A 200 23.24 5.22 1.09
C TYR A 200 21.72 5.12 0.92
N ALA A 201 21.13 3.95 1.17
CA ALA A 201 19.70 3.73 1.10
C ALA A 201 19.03 4.14 2.42
N ILE A 202 19.10 5.44 2.71
CA ILE A 202 18.51 6.10 3.88
C ILE A 202 17.69 7.31 3.43
N GLY A 203 16.81 7.81 4.29
CA GLY A 203 16.03 9.00 3.99
C GLY A 203 16.89 10.26 3.82
N LYS A 204 16.31 11.28 3.19
CA LYS A 204 16.92 12.60 2.99
C LYS A 204 16.47 13.56 4.09
N GLY A 205 17.33 14.53 4.41
CA GLY A 205 17.01 15.60 5.36
C GLY A 205 16.56 15.05 6.72
N ALA A 206 15.38 15.46 7.18
CA ALA A 206 14.84 15.08 8.48
C ALA A 206 14.49 13.58 8.62
N LEU A 207 14.51 12.79 7.53
CA LEU A 207 14.32 11.34 7.56
C LEU A 207 15.64 10.56 7.46
N SER A 208 16.80 11.21 7.61
CA SER A 208 18.11 10.55 7.44
C SER A 208 18.41 9.44 8.44
N HIS A 209 17.66 9.36 9.55
CA HIS A 209 17.73 8.25 10.51
C HIS A 209 16.96 7.00 10.05
N MET A 210 16.11 7.11 9.03
CA MET A 210 15.29 6.01 8.53
C MET A 210 15.96 5.33 7.34
N SER A 211 15.97 4.00 7.30
CA SER A 211 16.41 3.25 6.12
C SER A 211 15.34 3.23 5.03
N ASP A 212 15.77 3.31 3.76
CA ASP A 212 14.90 3.09 2.61
C ASP A 212 14.52 1.62 2.50
N THR A 213 13.40 1.24 3.12
CA THR A 213 12.81 -0.08 2.98
C THR A 213 11.32 0.03 2.63
N PRO A 214 10.72 -1.01 2.02
CA PRO A 214 9.26 -1.04 1.82
C PRO A 214 8.50 -0.84 3.14
N PHE A 215 8.96 -1.46 4.23
CA PHE A 215 8.34 -1.29 5.55
C PHE A 215 8.34 0.17 6.00
N THR A 216 9.48 0.86 5.93
CA THR A 216 9.59 2.30 6.27
C THR A 216 8.60 3.14 5.46
N LYS A 217 8.50 2.90 4.16
CA LYS A 217 7.58 3.66 3.29
C LYS A 217 6.12 3.40 3.67
N TYR A 218 5.75 2.17 4.00
CA TYR A 218 4.39 1.82 4.40
C TYR A 218 3.98 2.39 5.76
N ILE A 219 4.89 2.40 6.75
CA ILE A 219 4.58 3.01 8.05
C ILE A 219 4.44 4.54 7.93
N LEU A 220 5.25 5.19 7.09
CA LEU A 220 5.10 6.63 6.80
C LEU A 220 3.78 6.93 6.08
N GLN A 221 3.39 6.08 5.12
CA GLN A 221 2.12 6.20 4.40
C GLN A 221 0.91 6.16 5.35
N GLN A 222 0.85 5.16 6.23
CA GLN A 222 -0.23 5.05 7.21
C GLN A 222 -0.28 6.26 8.16
N ASN A 223 0.89 6.74 8.62
CA ASN A 223 0.94 7.93 9.47
C ASN A 223 0.49 9.21 8.75
N LEU A 224 0.81 9.38 7.46
CA LEU A 224 0.29 10.49 6.64
C LEU A 224 -1.23 10.40 6.44
N TYR A 225 -1.78 9.20 6.19
CA TYR A 225 -3.23 9.01 6.15
C TYR A 225 -3.90 9.36 7.48
N SER A 226 -3.32 8.89 8.60
CA SER A 226 -3.79 9.23 9.95
C SER A 226 -3.78 10.75 10.19
N HIS A 227 -2.77 11.47 9.70
CA HIS A 227 -2.71 12.93 9.80
C HIS A 227 -3.82 13.61 9.00
N ILE A 228 -4.02 13.21 7.74
CA ILE A 228 -5.06 13.79 6.87
C ILE A 228 -6.45 13.53 7.47
N LEU A 229 -6.72 12.31 7.94
CA LEU A 229 -7.99 11.97 8.61
C LEU A 229 -8.27 12.86 9.82
N ARG A 230 -7.27 13.05 10.69
CA ARG A 230 -7.41 13.90 11.87
C ARG A 230 -7.65 15.36 11.51
N SER A 231 -6.88 15.89 10.55
CA SER A 231 -6.88 17.33 10.22
C SER A 231 -8.04 17.75 9.30
N ARG A 232 -8.55 16.86 8.44
CA ARG A 232 -9.54 17.20 7.40
C ARG A 232 -10.87 16.46 7.52
N TYR A 233 -10.92 15.40 8.32
CA TYR A 233 -12.10 14.53 8.45
C TYR A 233 -12.59 14.36 9.89
N ASP A 234 -11.94 15.00 10.88
CA ASP A 234 -12.27 14.87 12.32
C ASP A 234 -12.27 13.41 12.79
N ILE A 235 -11.37 12.59 12.23
CA ILE A 235 -11.22 11.17 12.55
C ILE A 235 -9.87 10.95 13.22
N GLU A 236 -9.91 10.64 14.51
CA GLU A 236 -8.75 10.22 15.30
C GLU A 236 -8.54 8.71 15.14
N VAL A 237 -7.48 8.31 14.45
CA VAL A 237 -7.12 6.89 14.31
C VAL A 237 -6.37 6.44 15.55
N GLU A 238 -6.87 5.42 16.27
CA GLU A 238 -6.26 4.92 17.51
C GLU A 238 -5.14 3.92 17.24
N GLU A 239 -5.32 3.03 16.27
CA GLU A 239 -4.30 2.06 15.86
C GLU A 239 -4.16 1.95 14.35
N MET A 240 -2.99 1.51 13.90
CA MET A 240 -2.67 1.32 12.49
C MET A 240 -1.97 -0.03 12.33
N TYR A 241 -2.35 -0.76 11.29
CA TYR A 241 -1.77 -2.07 10.98
C TYR A 241 -1.42 -2.21 9.50
N LEU A 242 -0.38 -2.98 9.23
CA LEU A 242 -0.12 -3.59 7.92
C LEU A 242 -0.55 -5.05 8.00
N ALA A 243 -1.51 -5.43 7.17
CA ALA A 243 -1.94 -6.82 7.00
C ALA A 243 -1.15 -7.44 5.84
N VAL A 244 -0.12 -8.21 6.17
CA VAL A 244 0.76 -8.86 5.19
C VAL A 244 0.10 -10.16 4.75
N LEU A 245 -0.35 -10.19 3.49
CA LEU A 245 -1.08 -11.29 2.86
C LEU A 245 -0.22 -11.92 1.75
N SER A 246 1.10 -12.02 1.95
CA SER A 246 2.01 -12.49 0.90
C SER A 246 2.08 -14.03 0.88
N PRO A 247 1.98 -14.67 -0.31
CA PRO A 247 1.99 -16.13 -0.42
C PRO A 247 3.39 -16.74 -0.14
N VAL A 248 4.43 -15.95 0.10
CA VAL A 248 5.75 -16.48 0.46
C VAL A 248 5.88 -16.87 1.94
N TYR A 249 5.01 -16.33 2.80
CA TYR A 249 5.01 -16.59 4.24
C TYR A 249 4.08 -17.75 4.58
N SER A 250 4.21 -18.38 5.76
CA SER A 250 3.37 -19.54 6.11
C SER A 250 1.94 -19.14 6.46
N SER A 251 1.71 -17.91 6.90
CA SER A 251 0.41 -17.35 7.28
C SER A 251 0.31 -15.86 6.89
N TYR A 252 -0.87 -15.26 7.09
CA TYR A 252 -0.97 -13.80 7.22
C TYR A 252 -0.17 -13.32 8.43
N HIS A 253 0.31 -12.08 8.36
CA HIS A 253 0.94 -11.39 9.48
C HIS A 253 0.33 -10.02 9.69
N LEU A 254 0.02 -9.68 10.94
CA LEU A 254 -0.52 -8.38 11.30
C LEU A 254 0.55 -7.57 12.03
N VAL A 255 1.06 -6.52 11.38
CA VAL A 255 2.16 -5.71 11.91
C VAL A 255 1.63 -4.39 12.41
N LYS A 256 1.75 -4.12 13.71
CA LYS A 256 1.37 -2.83 14.29
C LYS A 256 2.30 -1.74 13.79
N VAL A 257 1.72 -0.64 13.31
CA VAL A 257 2.45 0.52 12.80
C VAL A 257 2.70 1.50 13.95
N PRO A 258 3.95 1.95 14.17
CA PRO A 258 4.27 2.94 15.19
C PRO A 258 3.76 4.33 14.80
N ARG A 259 3.54 5.20 15.80
CA ARG A 259 3.29 6.63 15.58
C ARG A 259 4.59 7.32 15.21
N LEU A 260 4.56 8.11 14.14
CA LEU A 260 5.70 8.82 13.56
C LEU A 260 5.36 10.30 13.41
N ASP A 261 4.83 10.93 14.46
CA ASP A 261 4.32 12.31 14.39
C ASP A 261 5.42 13.31 14.02
N ALA A 262 6.65 13.09 14.50
CA ALA A 262 7.80 13.93 14.18
C ALA A 262 8.21 13.81 12.71
N GLU A 263 8.26 12.59 12.16
CA GLU A 263 8.58 12.34 10.76
C GLU A 263 7.48 12.87 9.83
N VAL A 264 6.20 12.72 10.21
CA VAL A 264 5.08 13.30 9.46
C VAL A 264 5.19 14.82 9.43
N GLU A 265 5.39 15.47 10.58
CA GLU A 265 5.53 16.92 10.62
C GLU A 265 6.73 17.39 9.77
N ALA A 266 7.84 16.66 9.83
CA ALA A 266 8.99 16.94 8.99
C ALA A 266 8.66 16.85 7.49
N ILE A 267 7.93 15.82 7.06
CA ILE A 267 7.46 15.68 5.67
C ILE A 267 6.55 16.84 5.28
N LEU A 268 5.57 17.17 6.12
CA LEU A 268 4.56 18.18 5.80
C LEU A 268 5.12 19.60 5.82
N SER A 269 6.14 19.87 6.63
CA SER A 269 6.80 21.18 6.72
C SER A 269 7.44 21.64 5.40
N THR A 270 7.82 20.70 4.52
CA THR A 270 8.39 21.03 3.20
C THR A 270 7.33 21.47 2.19
N ARG A 271 6.05 21.43 2.57
CA ARG A 271 4.88 21.70 1.71
C ARG A 271 4.02 22.86 2.20
N ARG A 272 4.42 23.51 3.30
CA ARG A 272 3.75 24.70 3.86
C ARG A 272 4.33 25.99 3.29
#